data_AF-A0A7S6SHY8-F1
#
_entry.id   AF-A0A7S6SHY8-F1
#
_cell.length_a   1.000
_cell.length_b   1.000
_cell.length_c   1.000
_cell.angle_alpha   90.00
_cell.angle_beta   90.00
_cell.angle_gamma   90.00
#
_symmetry.space_group_name_H-M   'P 1'
#
loop_
_entity.id
_entity.type
_entity.pdbx_description
1 polymer ?
#
loop_
_entity_poly.entity_id
_entity_poly.type
_entity_poly.pdbx_seq_one_letter_code
_entity_poly.pdbx_strand_id
1 'polypeptide(L)'
;MSQPGVTMLDLLRQFLGPWYLQIKFIHVLAVAVWIASTVVAYTYFLVPVFKAWRRNPQDQEIITLRNWAMERFDQGIIFEHVAFPVIIITGPLMYVLGGWTTATNWLLLKIILVCLVAIPIEIVDYHLSHFGGNKRRLREAGDMAGYERSIQQHWMFFLVTSPPIMVFAVLIVFLAITKPF
;
A
#
# COMPACT_ATOMS: atom_id res chain seq x y z
N MET A 1 -28.74 -9.31 -39.25
CA MET A 1 -28.31 -9.77 -37.91
C MET A 1 -26.80 -9.67 -37.86
N SER A 2 -26.25 -8.60 -37.29
CA SER A 2 -24.80 -8.45 -37.09
C SER A 2 -24.35 -9.45 -36.03
N GLN A 3 -23.39 -10.32 -36.36
CA GLN A 3 -22.73 -11.13 -35.34
C GLN A 3 -22.12 -10.19 -34.29
N PRO A 4 -22.30 -10.44 -32.98
CA PRO A 4 -21.60 -9.65 -31.98
C PRO A 4 -20.11 -9.85 -32.21
N GLY A 5 -19.43 -8.77 -32.60
CA GLY A 5 -17.98 -8.78 -32.80
C GLY A 5 -17.29 -9.19 -31.52
N VAL A 6 -16.26 -10.04 -31.63
CA VAL A 6 -15.40 -10.41 -30.50
C VAL A 6 -14.89 -9.13 -29.82
N THR A 7 -15.23 -8.96 -28.55
CA THR A 7 -14.81 -7.76 -27.81
C THR A 7 -13.39 -7.92 -27.28
N MET A 8 -12.73 -6.81 -26.95
CA MET A 8 -11.42 -6.84 -26.28
C MET A 8 -11.45 -7.65 -24.97
N LEU A 9 -12.57 -7.64 -24.26
CA LEU A 9 -12.76 -8.42 -23.03
C LEU A 9 -12.84 -9.93 -23.33
N ASP A 10 -13.46 -10.32 -24.44
CA ASP A 10 -13.53 -11.71 -24.88
C ASP A 10 -12.14 -12.24 -25.24
N LEU A 11 -11.33 -11.43 -25.93
CA LEU A 11 -9.93 -11.75 -26.21
C LEU A 11 -9.13 -11.92 -24.91
N LEU A 12 -9.24 -10.99 -23.96
CA LEU A 12 -8.55 -11.10 -22.68
C LEU A 12 -8.94 -12.37 -21.91
N ARG A 13 -10.22 -12.73 -21.91
CA ARG A 13 -10.70 -13.98 -21.29
C ARG A 13 -10.16 -15.21 -21.98
N GLN A 14 -10.12 -15.22 -23.31
CA GLN A 14 -9.62 -16.37 -24.07
C GLN A 14 -8.11 -16.57 -23.86
N PHE A 15 -7.32 -15.50 -23.88
CA PHE A 15 -5.87 -15.57 -23.76
C PHE A 15 -5.38 -15.75 -22.31
N LEU A 16 -5.99 -15.05 -21.35
CA LEU A 16 -5.52 -15.03 -19.96
C LEU A 16 -6.35 -15.92 -19.02
N GLY A 17 -7.54 -16.38 -19.45
CA GLY A 17 -8.37 -17.31 -18.68
C GLY A 17 -7.63 -18.56 -18.20
N PRO A 18 -6.82 -19.24 -19.05
CA PRO A 18 -6.02 -20.40 -18.62
C PRO A 18 -5.03 -20.11 -17.48
N TRP A 19 -4.67 -18.84 -17.29
CA TRP A 19 -3.70 -18.38 -16.27
C TRP A 19 -4.37 -17.81 -15.02
N TYR A 20 -5.70 -17.91 -14.90
CA TYR A 20 -6.45 -17.28 -13.82
C TYR A 20 -5.94 -17.66 -12.42
N LEU A 21 -5.60 -18.92 -12.19
CA LEU A 21 -5.10 -19.39 -10.90
C LEU A 21 -3.71 -18.84 -10.57
N GLN A 22 -2.84 -18.70 -11.57
CA GLN A 22 -1.51 -18.12 -11.44
C GLN A 22 -1.61 -16.62 -11.14
N ILE A 23 -2.49 -15.91 -11.85
CA ILE A 23 -2.80 -14.50 -11.58
C ILE A 23 -3.32 -14.33 -10.15
N LYS A 24 -4.24 -15.20 -9.72
CA LYS A 24 -4.77 -15.20 -8.34
C LYS A 24 -3.68 -15.47 -7.32
N PHE A 25 -2.79 -16.42 -7.58
CA PHE A 25 -1.66 -16.72 -6.69
C PHE A 25 -0.75 -15.51 -6.53
N ILE A 26 -0.34 -14.88 -7.64
CA ILE A 26 0.48 -13.65 -7.63
C ILE A 26 -0.24 -12.53 -6.87
N HIS A 27 -1.53 -12.34 -7.11
CA HIS A 27 -2.33 -11.33 -6.40
C HIS A 27 -2.31 -11.56 -4.88
N VAL A 28 -2.60 -12.78 -4.43
CA VAL A 28 -2.65 -13.10 -2.99
C VAL A 28 -1.27 -12.93 -2.35
N LEU A 29 -0.20 -13.34 -3.04
CA LEU A 29 1.17 -13.12 -2.58
C LEU A 29 1.49 -11.64 -2.45
N ALA A 30 1.13 -10.83 -3.46
CA ALA A 30 1.32 -9.39 -3.42
C ALA A 30 0.53 -8.72 -2.27
N VAL A 31 -0.72 -9.13 -2.04
CA VAL A 31 -1.50 -8.66 -0.88
C VAL A 31 -0.82 -9.01 0.44
N ALA A 32 -0.25 -10.22 0.57
CA ALA A 32 0.46 -10.63 1.78
C ALA A 32 1.72 -9.79 2.01
N VAL A 33 2.51 -9.56 0.95
CA VAL A 33 3.70 -8.67 1.02
C VAL A 33 3.27 -7.26 1.43
N TRP A 34 2.26 -6.70 0.76
CA TRP A 34 1.73 -5.36 1.02
C TRP A 34 1.27 -5.17 2.46
N ILE A 35 0.52 -6.12 3.04
CA ILE A 35 0.07 -6.01 4.43
C ILE A 35 1.22 -6.19 5.43
N ALA A 36 2.18 -7.09 5.15
CA ALA A 36 3.16 -7.51 6.14
C ALA A 36 4.43 -6.66 6.17
N SER A 37 4.80 -6.00 5.07
CA SER A 37 6.10 -5.34 4.90
C SER A 37 6.40 -4.26 5.94
N THR A 38 5.37 -3.53 6.38
CA THR A 38 5.55 -2.32 7.19
C THR A 38 5.15 -2.49 8.65
N VAL A 39 4.33 -3.48 9.00
CA VAL A 39 3.77 -3.66 10.36
C VAL A 39 4.88 -3.79 11.42
N VAL A 40 5.86 -4.65 11.18
CA VAL A 40 6.96 -4.90 12.13
C VAL A 40 7.84 -3.65 12.26
N ALA A 41 8.22 -3.07 11.13
CA ALA A 41 9.07 -1.88 11.09
C ALA A 41 8.41 -0.68 11.78
N TYR A 42 7.13 -0.43 11.49
CA TYR A 42 6.36 0.63 12.12
C TYR A 42 6.22 0.41 13.64
N THR A 43 5.76 -0.79 14.05
CA THR A 43 5.40 -1.07 15.45
C THR A 43 6.61 -1.11 16.37
N TYR A 44 7.70 -1.73 15.93
CA TYR A 44 8.84 -2.04 16.79
C TYR A 44 10.05 -1.13 16.58
N PHE A 45 10.10 -0.34 15.51
CA PHE A 45 11.21 0.59 15.26
C PHE A 45 10.75 2.04 15.24
N LEU A 46 9.77 2.40 14.40
CA LEU A 46 9.32 3.79 14.30
C LEU A 46 8.55 4.26 15.55
N VAL A 47 7.51 3.55 15.97
CA VAL A 47 6.68 3.98 17.11
C VAL A 47 7.51 4.21 18.39
N PRO A 48 8.45 3.31 18.78
CA PRO A 48 9.27 3.52 19.97
C PRO A 48 10.18 4.74 19.85
N VAL A 49 10.88 4.93 18.72
CA VAL A 49 11.82 6.05 18.57
C VAL A 49 11.10 7.39 18.53
N PHE A 50 9.93 7.47 17.87
CA PHE A 50 9.12 8.69 17.87
C PHE A 50 8.44 8.97 19.21
N LYS A 51 8.16 7.95 20.02
CA LYS A 51 7.75 8.14 21.43
C LYS A 51 8.90 8.68 22.28
N ALA A 52 10.11 8.15 22.11
CA ALA A 52 11.30 8.63 22.81
C ALA A 52 11.63 10.08 22.43
N TRP A 53 11.61 10.40 21.14
CA TRP A 53 11.83 11.75 20.61
C TRP A 53 10.81 12.76 21.15
N ARG A 54 9.51 12.41 21.20
CA ARG A 54 8.49 13.29 21.79
C ARG A 54 8.71 13.61 23.27
N ARG A 55 9.35 12.70 24.03
CA ARG A 55 9.69 12.92 25.44
C ARG A 55 10.96 13.75 25.60
N ASN A 56 11.91 13.60 24.69
CA ASN A 56 13.22 14.23 24.73
C ASN A 56 13.57 14.85 23.37
N PRO A 57 12.92 15.95 22.96
CA PRO A 57 12.99 16.44 21.57
C PRO A 57 14.32 17.09 21.20
N GLN A 58 15.17 17.42 22.18
CA GLN A 58 16.48 18.07 21.97
C GLN A 58 17.65 17.08 22.07
N ASP A 59 17.38 15.83 22.41
CA ASP A 59 18.40 14.79 22.55
C ASP A 59 18.94 14.38 21.17
N GLN A 60 20.23 14.62 20.95
CA GLN A 60 20.89 14.40 19.67
C GLN A 60 21.00 12.92 19.30
N GLU A 61 21.15 12.03 20.28
CA GLU A 61 21.23 10.59 20.03
C GLU A 61 19.87 10.07 19.57
N ILE A 62 18.79 10.52 20.21
CA ILE A 62 17.42 10.16 19.85
C ILE A 62 17.05 10.72 18.48
N ILE A 63 17.42 11.96 18.15
CA ILE A 63 17.20 12.54 16.82
C ILE A 63 17.94 11.72 15.76
N THR A 64 19.19 11.35 16.01
CA THR A 64 20.00 10.53 15.10
C THR A 64 19.36 9.17 14.85
N LEU A 65 18.91 8.50 15.92
CA LEU A 65 18.24 7.21 15.82
C LEU A 65 16.89 7.32 15.08
N ARG A 66 16.10 8.37 15.35
CA ARG A 66 14.82 8.64 14.66
C ARG A 66 15.04 8.80 13.17
N ASN A 67 16.03 9.61 12.78
CA ASN A 67 16.37 9.87 11.38
C ASN A 67 16.80 8.59 10.68
N TRP A 68 17.70 7.82 11.31
CA TRP A 68 18.15 6.54 10.79
C TRP A 68 17.00 5.55 10.63
N ALA A 69 16.13 5.41 11.63
CA ALA A 69 15.00 4.48 11.59
C ALA A 69 14.00 4.85 10.50
N MET A 70 13.71 6.15 10.31
CA MET A 70 12.83 6.62 9.23
C MET A 70 13.43 6.31 7.86
N GLU A 71 14.71 6.59 7.61
CA GLU A 71 15.35 6.25 6.33
C GLU A 71 15.42 4.73 6.07
N ARG A 72 15.57 3.90 7.12
CA ARG A 72 15.50 2.44 6.98
C ARG A 72 14.08 1.97 6.67
N PHE A 73 13.08 2.57 7.30
CA PHE A 73 11.68 2.30 6.99
C PHE A 73 11.36 2.61 5.53
N ASP A 74 11.77 3.78 5.03
CA ASP A 74 11.59 4.19 3.62
C ASP A 74 12.26 3.22 2.62
N GLN A 75 13.32 2.51 3.04
CA GLN A 75 13.92 1.46 2.23
C GLN A 75 13.11 0.16 2.28
N GLY A 76 12.56 -0.18 3.44
CA GLY A 76 11.70 -1.36 3.60
C GLY A 76 10.37 -1.25 2.87
N ILE A 77 9.78 -0.06 2.82
CA ILE A 77 8.48 0.16 2.17
C ILE A 77 8.52 -0.03 0.65
N ILE A 78 9.71 -0.14 0.04
CA ILE A 78 9.84 -0.52 -1.37
C ILE A 78 9.13 -1.85 -1.67
N PHE A 79 9.13 -2.82 -0.74
CA PHE A 79 8.40 -4.08 -0.95
C PHE A 79 6.89 -3.85 -1.07
N GLU A 80 6.33 -3.01 -0.21
CA GLU A 80 4.92 -2.60 -0.23
C GLU A 80 4.58 -1.90 -1.55
N HIS A 81 5.42 -0.93 -1.91
CA HIS A 81 5.25 -0.12 -3.10
C HIS A 81 5.43 -0.94 -4.38
N VAL A 82 6.24 -1.99 -4.42
CA VAL A 82 6.27 -2.91 -5.57
C VAL A 82 5.04 -3.82 -5.59
N ALA A 83 4.57 -4.27 -4.42
CA ALA A 83 3.42 -5.15 -4.32
C ALA A 83 2.10 -4.46 -4.69
N PHE A 84 1.90 -3.20 -4.30
CA PHE A 84 0.63 -2.50 -4.52
C PHE A 84 0.24 -2.34 -6.01
N PRO A 85 1.13 -1.93 -6.93
CA PRO A 85 0.86 -1.93 -8.38
C PRO A 85 0.47 -3.32 -8.91
N VAL A 86 1.11 -4.38 -8.41
CA VAL A 86 0.74 -5.76 -8.78
C VAL A 86 -0.70 -6.05 -8.36
N ILE A 87 -1.11 -5.62 -7.16
CA ILE A 87 -2.50 -5.75 -6.67
C ILE A 87 -3.48 -4.98 -7.57
N ILE A 88 -3.16 -3.73 -7.91
CA ILE A 88 -4.00 -2.85 -8.74
C ILE A 88 -4.14 -3.35 -10.18
N ILE A 89 -3.16 -4.10 -10.71
CA ILE A 89 -3.26 -4.71 -12.03
C ILE A 89 -4.01 -6.04 -11.96
N THR A 90 -3.62 -6.92 -11.05
CA THR A 90 -4.15 -8.29 -10.98
C THR A 90 -5.58 -8.35 -10.44
N GLY A 91 -6.00 -7.41 -9.58
CA GLY A 91 -7.36 -7.33 -9.06
C GLY A 91 -8.43 -7.13 -10.15
N PRO A 92 -8.35 -6.05 -10.95
CA PRO A 92 -9.23 -5.83 -12.10
C PRO A 92 -9.13 -6.95 -13.15
N LEU A 93 -7.92 -7.52 -13.35
CA LEU A 93 -7.77 -8.64 -14.27
C LEU A 93 -8.60 -9.85 -13.80
N MET A 94 -8.53 -10.21 -12.51
CA MET A 94 -9.36 -11.28 -11.96
C MET A 94 -10.86 -10.96 -12.01
N TYR A 95 -11.25 -9.69 -11.85
CA TYR A 95 -12.63 -9.25 -12.03
C TYR A 95 -13.14 -9.61 -13.44
N VAL A 96 -12.37 -9.22 -14.46
CA VAL A 96 -12.71 -9.47 -15.87
C VAL A 96 -12.72 -10.96 -16.19
N LEU A 97 -11.66 -11.69 -15.81
CA LEU A 97 -11.48 -13.10 -16.13
C LEU A 97 -12.48 -14.01 -15.42
N GLY A 98 -12.81 -13.68 -14.17
CA GLY A 98 -13.79 -14.45 -13.41
C GLY A 98 -15.24 -14.11 -13.73
N GLY A 99 -15.51 -13.18 -14.65
CA GLY A 99 -16.88 -12.80 -15.03
C GLY A 99 -17.68 -12.14 -13.91
N TRP A 100 -16.99 -11.52 -12.94
CA TRP A 100 -17.62 -10.92 -11.78
C TRP A 100 -18.39 -9.65 -12.17
N THR A 101 -19.46 -9.36 -11.45
CA THR A 101 -20.22 -8.12 -11.60
C THR A 101 -20.31 -7.40 -10.25
N THR A 102 -20.48 -6.08 -10.26
CA THR A 102 -20.67 -5.29 -9.03
C THR A 102 -22.06 -5.43 -8.40
N ALA A 103 -22.92 -6.27 -8.98
CA ALA A 103 -24.26 -6.54 -8.45
C ALA A 103 -24.23 -7.18 -7.04
N THR A 104 -23.10 -7.79 -6.67
CA THR A 104 -22.89 -8.31 -5.32
C THR A 104 -22.29 -7.22 -4.41
N ASN A 105 -23.01 -6.87 -3.34
CA ASN A 105 -22.60 -5.86 -2.34
C ASN A 105 -21.18 -6.11 -1.79
N TRP A 106 -20.76 -7.37 -1.70
CA TRP A 106 -19.42 -7.79 -1.29
C TRP A 106 -18.30 -7.18 -2.15
N LEU A 107 -18.42 -7.31 -3.47
CA LEU A 107 -17.40 -6.86 -4.41
C LEU A 107 -17.37 -5.34 -4.51
N LEU A 108 -18.55 -4.72 -4.48
CA LEU A 108 -18.69 -3.27 -4.45
C LEU A 108 -17.99 -2.68 -3.22
N LEU A 109 -18.23 -3.24 -2.03
CA LEU A 109 -17.56 -2.79 -0.81
C LEU A 109 -16.03 -2.93 -0.92
N LYS A 110 -15.54 -4.05 -1.46
CA LYS A 110 -14.10 -4.25 -1.66
C LYS A 110 -13.51 -3.20 -2.60
N ILE A 111 -14.17 -2.88 -3.70
CA ILE A 111 -13.73 -1.85 -4.65
C ILE A 111 -13.74 -0.47 -3.99
N ILE A 112 -14.79 -0.13 -3.22
CA ILE A 112 -14.87 1.14 -2.50
C ILE A 112 -13.70 1.30 -1.53
N LEU A 113 -13.39 0.27 -0.74
CA LEU A 113 -12.25 0.30 0.18
C LEU A 113 -10.92 0.50 -0.56
N VAL A 114 -10.70 -0.21 -1.66
CA VAL A 114 -9.47 -0.05 -2.46
C VAL A 114 -9.38 1.36 -3.05
N CYS A 115 -10.45 1.84 -3.68
CA CYS A 115 -10.43 3.11 -4.40
C CYS A 115 -10.45 4.35 -3.52
N LEU A 116 -11.20 4.33 -2.40
CA LEU A 116 -11.37 5.49 -1.53
C LEU A 116 -10.43 5.51 -0.33
N VAL A 117 -9.84 4.36 0.03
CA VAL A 117 -8.95 4.27 1.19
C VAL A 117 -7.54 3.88 0.76
N ALA A 118 -7.36 2.69 0.17
CA ALA A 118 -6.02 2.19 -0.12
C ALA A 118 -5.27 3.08 -1.13
N ILE A 119 -5.87 3.35 -2.30
CA ILE A 119 -5.21 4.15 -3.35
C ILE A 119 -4.80 5.55 -2.86
N PRO A 120 -5.66 6.36 -2.20
CA PRO A 120 -5.24 7.67 -1.72
C PRO A 120 -4.12 7.62 -0.69
N ILE A 121 -4.17 6.65 0.24
CA ILE A 121 -3.12 6.46 1.25
C ILE A 121 -1.79 6.14 0.55
N GLU A 122 -1.79 5.18 -0.37
CA GLU A 122 -0.60 4.75 -1.11
C GLU A 122 0.00 5.87 -1.96
N ILE A 123 -0.82 6.71 -2.60
CA ILE A 123 -0.32 7.86 -3.36
C ILE A 123 0.48 8.81 -2.45
N VAL A 124 -0.05 9.08 -1.25
CA VAL A 124 0.61 9.95 -0.28
C VAL A 124 1.88 9.29 0.26
N ASP A 125 1.84 8.00 0.58
CA ASP A 125 3.02 7.26 1.05
C ASP A 125 4.14 7.26 0.00
N TYR A 126 3.82 6.93 -1.25
CA TYR A 126 4.74 7.04 -2.38
C TYR A 126 5.39 8.42 -2.47
N HIS A 127 4.60 9.49 -2.33
CA HIS A 127 5.11 10.86 -2.37
C HIS A 127 6.10 11.13 -1.23
N LEU A 128 5.74 10.72 -0.01
CA LEU A 128 6.54 10.92 1.20
C LEU A 128 7.79 10.06 1.22
N SER A 129 7.76 8.85 0.69
CA SER A 129 8.84 7.86 0.77
C SER A 129 9.81 7.93 -0.40
N HIS A 130 9.36 8.32 -1.61
CA HIS A 130 10.19 8.22 -2.82
C HIS A 130 10.32 9.49 -3.64
N PHE A 131 9.28 10.32 -3.71
CA PHE A 131 9.26 11.51 -4.55
C PHE A 131 9.72 12.76 -3.79
N GLY A 132 8.83 13.74 -3.61
CA GLY A 132 9.14 15.02 -2.98
C GLY A 132 9.56 14.90 -1.52
N GLY A 133 9.15 13.83 -0.84
CA GLY A 133 9.52 13.56 0.55
C GLY A 133 10.74 12.68 0.76
N ASN A 134 11.49 12.31 -0.29
CA ASN A 134 12.64 11.42 -0.14
C ASN A 134 13.71 12.00 0.80
N LYS A 135 13.75 11.49 2.02
CA LYS A 135 14.60 12.03 3.10
C LYS A 135 16.07 11.89 2.78
N ARG A 136 16.50 10.77 2.18
CA ARG A 136 17.88 10.58 1.74
C ARG A 136 18.31 11.67 0.75
N ARG A 137 17.46 11.97 -0.24
CA ARG A 137 17.73 13.03 -1.22
C ARG A 137 17.83 14.42 -0.57
N LEU A 138 16.95 14.73 0.38
CA LEU A 138 16.97 16.00 1.11
C LEU A 138 18.25 16.14 1.96
N ARG A 139 18.66 15.06 2.63
CA ARG A 139 19.91 15.01 3.42
C ARG A 139 21.14 15.19 2.55
N GLU A 140 21.21 14.49 1.41
CA GLU A 140 22.32 14.59 0.46
C GLU A 140 22.42 15.99 -0.17
N ALA A 141 21.29 16.67 -0.36
CA ALA A 141 21.24 18.06 -0.82
C ALA A 141 21.61 19.09 0.28
N GLY A 142 21.78 18.66 1.53
CA GLY A 142 22.06 19.54 2.68
C GLY A 142 20.83 20.33 3.18
N ASP A 143 19.62 20.06 2.66
CA ASP A 143 18.39 20.72 3.11
C ASP A 143 17.84 20.06 4.38
N MET A 144 18.47 20.36 5.51
CA MET A 144 18.08 19.80 6.81
C MET A 144 16.72 20.34 7.30
N ALA A 145 16.30 21.52 6.85
CA ALA A 145 14.99 22.08 7.20
C ALA A 145 13.86 21.35 6.46
N GLY A 146 14.04 21.09 5.15
CA GLY A 146 13.15 20.25 4.36
C GLY A 146 13.13 18.81 4.85
N TYR A 147 14.29 18.27 5.23
CA TYR A 147 14.41 16.94 5.83
C TYR A 147 13.57 16.79 7.10
N GLU A 148 13.70 17.72 8.06
CA GLU A 148 12.92 17.69 9.30
C GLU A 148 11.42 17.80 9.03
N ARG A 149 11.02 18.71 8.12
CA ARG A 149 9.63 18.87 7.71
C ARG A 149 9.07 17.57 7.11
N SER A 150 9.85 16.91 6.25
CA SER A 150 9.47 15.64 5.64
C SER A 150 9.31 14.53 6.68
N ILE A 151 10.22 14.44 7.66
CA ILE A 151 10.09 13.49 8.78
C ILE A 151 8.79 13.72 9.55
N GLN A 152 8.49 14.97 9.89
CA GLN A 152 7.29 15.31 10.65
C GLN A 152 6.02 15.03 9.86
N GLN A 153 5.99 15.37 8.57
CA GLN A 153 4.88 15.05 7.68
C GLN A 153 4.66 13.53 7.57
N HIS A 154 5.73 12.75 7.42
CA HIS A 154 5.64 11.30 7.32
C HIS A 154 5.15 10.67 8.63
N TRP A 155 5.64 11.17 9.76
CA TRP A 155 5.17 10.73 11.07
C TRP A 155 3.68 11.05 11.30
N MET A 156 3.24 12.26 10.92
CA MET A 156 1.83 12.64 11.01
C MET A 156 0.95 11.79 10.09
N PHE A 157 1.43 11.49 8.88
CA PHE A 157 0.77 10.56 7.98
C PHE A 157 0.55 9.22 8.67
N PHE A 158 1.59 8.60 9.24
CA PHE A 158 1.43 7.32 9.95
C PHE A 158 0.44 7.38 11.11
N LEU A 159 0.45 8.46 11.92
CA LEU A 159 -0.48 8.60 13.03
C LEU A 159 -1.95 8.64 12.57
N VAL A 160 -2.22 9.28 11.43
CA VAL A 160 -3.56 9.42 10.86
C VAL A 160 -4.00 8.15 10.13
N THR A 161 -3.10 7.51 9.38
CA THR A 161 -3.45 6.40 8.49
C THR A 161 -3.34 5.02 9.14
N SER A 162 -2.49 4.84 10.15
CA SER A 162 -2.32 3.50 10.76
C SER A 162 -3.60 2.95 11.39
N PRO A 163 -4.37 3.69 12.21
CA PRO A 163 -5.61 3.16 12.78
C PRO A 163 -6.64 2.69 11.73
N PRO A 164 -6.99 3.48 10.68
CA PRO A 164 -7.90 3.00 9.65
C PRO A 164 -7.31 1.83 8.87
N ILE A 165 -6.02 1.84 8.50
CA ILE A 165 -5.38 0.73 7.78
C ILE A 165 -5.50 -0.58 8.57
N MET A 166 -5.28 -0.57 9.89
CA MET A 166 -5.42 -1.78 10.72
C MET A 166 -6.82 -2.40 10.61
N VAL A 167 -7.88 -1.58 10.59
CA VAL A 167 -9.26 -2.04 10.45
C VAL A 167 -9.53 -2.50 9.01
N PHE A 168 -9.14 -1.70 8.02
CA PHE A 168 -9.44 -1.97 6.62
C PHE A 168 -8.64 -3.12 6.03
N ALA A 169 -7.38 -3.32 6.43
CA ALA A 169 -6.59 -4.47 6.01
C ALA A 169 -7.24 -5.78 6.45
N VAL A 170 -7.69 -5.86 7.71
CA VAL A 170 -8.45 -7.01 8.23
C VAL A 170 -9.76 -7.19 7.46
N LEU A 171 -10.49 -6.10 7.20
CA LEU A 171 -11.75 -6.16 6.45
C LEU A 171 -11.54 -6.63 5.01
N ILE A 172 -10.49 -6.17 4.32
CA ILE A 172 -10.15 -6.59 2.95
C ILE A 172 -9.83 -8.09 2.90
N VAL A 173 -9.09 -8.60 3.90
CA VAL A 173 -8.79 -10.03 4.03
C VAL A 173 -10.06 -10.82 4.32
N PHE A 174 -10.89 -10.36 5.25
CA PHE A 174 -12.18 -10.97 5.56
C PHE A 174 -13.07 -11.05 4.31
N LEU A 175 -13.19 -9.96 3.55
CA LEU A 175 -13.90 -9.95 2.29
C LEU A 175 -13.27 -10.96 1.31
N ALA A 176 -11.96 -11.01 1.16
CA ALA A 176 -11.32 -12.00 0.28
C ALA A 176 -11.68 -13.45 0.63
N ILE A 177 -11.84 -13.79 1.91
CA ILE A 177 -12.19 -15.13 2.41
C ILE A 177 -13.69 -15.41 2.27
N THR A 178 -14.54 -14.45 2.65
CA THR A 178 -16.01 -14.59 2.70
C THR A 178 -16.72 -14.36 1.37
N LYS A 179 -15.95 -14.41 0.28
CA LYS A 179 -16.47 -14.29 -1.07
C LYS A 179 -17.62 -15.30 -1.29
N PRO A 180 -18.81 -14.85 -1.74
CA PRO A 180 -19.92 -15.76 -2.03
C PRO A 180 -19.58 -16.68 -3.22
N PHE A 181 -19.99 -17.95 -3.10
CA PHE A 181 -19.82 -18.99 -4.13
C PHE A 181 -20.86 -18.87 -5.24
#